data_AF-K2DEX3-F1
#
_entry.id   AF-K2DEX3-F1
#
_cell.length_a   1.000
_cell.length_b   1.000
_cell.length_c   1.000
_cell.angle_alpha   90.00
_cell.angle_beta   90.00
_cell.angle_gamma   90.00
#
_symmetry.space_group_name_H-M   'P 1'
#
loop_
_entity.id
_entity.type
_entity.pdbx_description
1 polymer ?
#
loop_
_entity_poly.entity_id
_entity_poly.type
_entity_poly.pdbx_seq_one_letter_code
_entity_poly.pdbx_strand_id
1 'polypeptide(L)'
;MTKIEFEVMIYFQMRILRLFLTSLLVFSLSTYVYFANPGVAAAATLNPTFEVMLPDVNPSTSSDMTFTITNPVDSMKVTTTTISIPAGWIIASGNTFSKEAEIGSGSFTASIYGEETTFYFKVINNADLGVHSNRFTVDFDDPNIDPIDDYIDGDSTTGYTLTLDAPPAEYDFLSLPTTTVFTLKGTVEGRNFLTTPVVQGDYTWIADFTGVDGTHAQDTWTPTIPASLTPEGENVTTTFSDGSSVT
;
A
#
# COMPACT_ATOMS: atom_id res chain seq x y z
N MET A 1 58.81 -54.14 4.25
CA MET A 1 58.68 -52.79 3.67
C MET A 1 60.08 -52.24 3.46
N THR A 2 60.46 -51.95 2.22
CA THR A 2 61.78 -51.40 1.90
C THR A 2 61.83 -49.91 2.21
N LYS A 3 63.04 -49.35 2.42
CA LYS A 3 63.23 -47.91 2.65
C LYS A 3 62.59 -47.05 1.54
N ILE A 4 62.65 -47.53 0.30
CA ILE A 4 62.06 -46.88 -0.88
C ILE A 4 60.53 -46.89 -0.80
N GLU A 5 59.91 -48.01 -0.41
CA GLU A 5 58.45 -48.09 -0.21
C GLU A 5 57.97 -47.12 0.88
N PHE A 6 58.75 -46.94 1.94
CA PHE A 6 58.44 -46.02 3.03
C PHE A 6 58.54 -44.55 2.61
N GLU A 7 59.57 -44.19 1.85
CA GLU A 7 59.74 -42.83 1.31
C GLU A 7 58.64 -42.48 0.29
N VAL A 8 58.26 -43.44 -0.59
CA VAL A 8 57.16 -43.26 -1.55
C VAL A 8 55.81 -43.11 -0.82
N MET A 9 55.58 -43.89 0.24
CA MET A 9 54.36 -43.78 1.06
C MET A 9 54.26 -42.42 1.75
N ILE A 10 55.34 -41.94 2.36
CA ILE A 10 55.37 -40.61 3.00
C ILE A 10 55.14 -39.51 1.97
N TYR A 11 55.77 -39.60 0.79
CA TYR A 11 55.58 -38.62 -0.28
C TYR A 11 54.12 -38.59 -0.76
N PHE A 12 53.49 -39.76 -0.92
CA PHE A 12 52.09 -39.87 -1.31
C PHE A 12 51.14 -39.31 -0.24
N GLN A 13 51.36 -39.64 1.03
CA GLN A 13 50.58 -39.09 2.16
C GLN A 13 50.72 -37.57 2.27
N MET A 14 51.93 -37.03 2.11
CA MET A 14 52.19 -35.59 2.10
C MET A 14 51.50 -34.88 0.93
N ARG A 15 51.43 -35.54 -0.24
CA ARG A 15 50.73 -34.99 -1.42
C ARG A 15 49.21 -34.95 -1.21
N ILE A 16 48.63 -35.98 -0.62
CA ILE A 16 47.20 -36.03 -0.27
C ILE A 16 46.88 -34.98 0.79
N LEU A 17 47.72 -34.86 1.84
CA LEU A 17 47.54 -33.87 2.90
C LEU A 17 47.59 -32.44 2.33
N ARG A 18 48.53 -32.15 1.42
CA ARG A 18 48.60 -30.84 0.74
C ARG A 18 47.36 -30.56 -0.10
N LEU A 19 46.84 -31.54 -0.84
CA LEU A 19 45.62 -31.39 -1.61
C LEU A 19 44.42 -31.12 -0.70
N PHE A 20 44.28 -31.87 0.40
CA PHE A 20 43.20 -31.69 1.37
C PHE A 20 43.25 -30.30 2.02
N LEU A 21 44.43 -29.85 2.48
CA LEU A 21 44.61 -28.52 3.07
C LEU A 21 44.35 -27.40 2.06
N THR A 22 44.74 -27.59 0.79
CA THR A 22 44.47 -26.60 -0.27
C THR A 22 42.97 -26.49 -0.56
N SER A 23 42.26 -27.63 -0.65
CA SER A 23 40.81 -27.63 -0.84
C SER A 23 40.07 -27.01 0.35
N LEU A 24 40.53 -27.26 1.58
CA LEU A 24 39.98 -26.65 2.79
C LEU A 24 40.20 -25.13 2.78
N LEU A 25 41.39 -24.67 2.37
CA LEU A 25 41.69 -23.25 2.22
C LEU A 25 40.77 -22.60 1.18
N VAL A 26 40.63 -23.20 -0.01
CA VAL A 26 39.75 -22.68 -1.07
C VAL A 26 38.30 -22.63 -0.60
N PHE A 27 37.82 -23.68 0.07
CA PHE A 27 36.46 -23.73 0.62
C PHE A 27 36.23 -22.66 1.69
N SER A 28 37.22 -22.45 2.58
CA SER A 28 37.17 -21.41 3.60
C SER A 28 37.23 -19.99 3.00
N LEU A 29 37.97 -19.80 1.91
CA LEU A 29 38.03 -18.51 1.21
C LEU A 29 36.72 -18.22 0.45
N SER A 30 36.13 -19.23 -0.20
CA SER A 30 34.85 -19.06 -0.91
C SER A 30 33.69 -18.81 0.05
N THR A 31 33.67 -19.49 1.20
CA THR A 31 32.68 -19.21 2.25
C THR A 31 32.92 -17.85 2.89
N TYR A 32 34.18 -17.48 3.17
CA TYR A 32 34.50 -16.14 3.67
C TYR A 32 34.09 -15.05 2.68
N VAL A 33 34.34 -15.18 1.38
CA VAL A 33 33.89 -14.19 0.38
C VAL A 33 32.36 -14.15 0.30
N TYR A 34 31.68 -15.29 0.42
CA TYR A 34 30.21 -15.36 0.46
C TYR A 34 29.60 -14.69 1.71
N PHE A 35 30.26 -14.79 2.87
CA PHE A 35 29.78 -14.18 4.12
C PHE A 35 30.33 -12.77 4.40
N ALA A 36 31.52 -12.43 3.91
CA ALA A 36 32.17 -11.13 4.06
C ALA A 36 31.76 -10.15 2.96
N ASN A 37 31.21 -10.66 1.86
CA ASN A 37 30.48 -9.87 0.88
C ASN A 37 29.02 -10.36 0.91
N PRO A 38 28.27 -10.11 2.00
CA PRO A 38 26.82 -10.29 1.99
C PRO A 38 26.35 -9.31 0.94
N GLY A 39 26.16 -9.80 -0.30
CA GLY A 39 26.14 -8.99 -1.51
C GLY A 39 25.35 -7.74 -1.21
N VAL A 40 26.05 -6.60 -1.17
CA VAL A 40 25.60 -5.31 -0.61
C VAL A 40 24.09 -5.32 -0.66
N ALA A 41 23.44 -5.66 0.45
CA ALA A 41 22.01 -5.52 0.55
C ALA A 41 21.84 -4.03 0.31
N ALA A 42 21.53 -3.65 -0.94
CA ALA A 42 21.20 -2.29 -1.25
C ALA A 42 20.16 -1.95 -0.20
N ALA A 43 20.44 -0.96 0.65
CA ALA A 43 19.49 -0.54 1.66
C ALA A 43 18.15 -0.42 0.93
N ALA A 44 17.18 -1.27 1.30
CA ALA A 44 15.99 -1.46 0.49
C ALA A 44 15.37 -0.08 0.29
N THR A 45 15.28 0.37 -0.96
CA THR A 45 14.71 1.68 -1.24
C THR A 45 13.23 1.59 -0.91
N LEU A 46 12.69 2.53 -0.14
CA LEU A 46 11.25 2.63 0.07
C LEU A 46 10.59 2.99 -1.27
N ASN A 47 9.89 2.01 -1.87
CA ASN A 47 9.26 2.15 -3.20
C ASN A 47 7.87 1.48 -3.26
N PRO A 48 6.94 1.85 -2.36
CA PRO A 48 5.54 1.45 -2.48
C PRO A 48 4.83 2.21 -3.62
N THR A 49 3.74 1.65 -4.12
CA THR A 49 2.86 2.29 -5.11
C THR A 49 1.46 2.50 -4.56
N PHE A 50 0.78 3.51 -5.10
CA PHE A 50 -0.58 3.90 -4.75
C PHE A 50 -1.43 4.08 -6.01
N GLU A 51 -2.53 3.35 -6.08
CA GLU A 51 -3.51 3.51 -7.15
C GLU A 51 -4.91 3.69 -6.57
N VAL A 52 -5.72 4.49 -7.26
CA VAL A 52 -7.14 4.63 -6.94
C VAL A 52 -7.94 4.35 -8.20
N MET A 53 -8.96 3.52 -8.07
CA MET A 53 -9.97 3.29 -9.09
C MET A 53 -11.25 4.01 -8.68
N LEU A 54 -11.68 4.92 -9.55
CA LEU A 54 -12.92 5.69 -9.41
C LEU A 54 -13.80 5.41 -10.64
N PRO A 55 -14.81 4.53 -10.53
CA PRO A 55 -15.63 4.10 -11.67
C PRO A 55 -16.45 5.22 -12.28
N ASP A 56 -16.89 6.18 -11.48
CA ASP A 56 -17.64 7.34 -11.93
C ASP A 56 -16.94 8.63 -11.51
N VAL A 57 -16.44 9.36 -12.50
CA VAL A 57 -15.73 10.64 -12.34
C VAL A 57 -16.64 11.85 -12.56
N ASN A 58 -17.94 11.67 -12.77
CA ASN A 58 -18.86 12.78 -13.01
C ASN A 58 -18.98 13.67 -11.76
N PRO A 59 -19.14 14.99 -11.93
CA PRO A 59 -19.28 15.90 -10.79
C PRO A 59 -20.45 15.53 -9.87
N SER A 60 -20.28 15.73 -8.56
CA SER A 60 -21.33 15.52 -7.55
C SER A 60 -21.93 14.10 -7.52
N THR A 61 -21.17 13.10 -7.92
CA THR A 61 -21.64 11.71 -8.00
C THR A 61 -21.07 10.90 -6.85
N SER A 62 -21.89 10.03 -6.27
CA SER A 62 -21.45 9.06 -5.26
C SER A 62 -21.12 7.74 -5.95
N SER A 63 -19.85 7.33 -5.89
CA SER A 63 -19.37 6.08 -6.45
C SER A 63 -18.40 5.41 -5.50
N ASP A 64 -18.37 4.07 -5.55
CA ASP A 64 -17.39 3.29 -4.80
C ASP A 64 -15.98 3.67 -5.26
N MET A 65 -15.05 3.75 -4.32
CA MET A 65 -13.65 4.06 -4.60
C MET A 65 -12.77 2.96 -4.06
N THR A 66 -11.99 2.35 -4.95
CA THR A 66 -11.05 1.29 -4.58
C THR A 66 -9.64 1.84 -4.55
N PHE A 67 -8.93 1.58 -3.46
CA PHE A 67 -7.54 1.92 -3.24
C PHE A 67 -6.70 0.66 -3.33
N THR A 68 -5.56 0.74 -4.00
CA THR A 68 -4.56 -0.33 -4.07
C THR A 68 -3.23 0.24 -3.60
N ILE A 69 -2.67 -0.36 -2.56
CA ILE A 69 -1.33 -0.06 -2.05
C ILE A 69 -0.48 -1.31 -2.22
N THR A 70 0.64 -1.20 -2.94
CA THR A 70 1.56 -2.32 -3.12
C THR A 70 2.93 -1.95 -2.57
N ASN A 71 3.50 -2.82 -1.75
CA ASN A 71 4.88 -2.74 -1.31
C ASN A 71 5.65 -3.93 -1.93
N PRO A 72 6.57 -3.70 -2.88
CA PRO A 72 7.20 -4.79 -3.64
C PRO A 72 8.29 -5.52 -2.83
N VAL A 73 8.71 -6.69 -3.31
CA VAL A 73 9.67 -7.59 -2.62
C VAL A 73 11.00 -6.92 -2.25
N ASP A 74 11.50 -6.01 -3.09
CA ASP A 74 12.79 -5.33 -2.92
C ASP A 74 12.68 -3.96 -2.20
N SER A 75 11.50 -3.65 -1.67
CA SER A 75 11.24 -2.39 -0.95
C SER A 75 11.46 -2.53 0.55
N MET A 76 11.57 -1.40 1.23
CA MET A 76 11.49 -1.36 2.68
C MET A 76 10.04 -1.59 3.15
N LYS A 77 9.84 -2.26 4.29
CA LYS A 77 8.52 -2.37 4.92
C LYS A 77 7.97 -0.98 5.28
N VAL A 78 6.72 -0.72 4.89
CA VAL A 78 5.96 0.49 5.27
C VAL A 78 5.35 0.26 6.66
N THR A 79 5.39 1.28 7.51
CA THR A 79 4.80 1.28 8.86
C THR A 79 3.54 2.12 8.97
N THR A 80 3.49 3.24 8.26
CA THR A 80 2.31 4.11 8.20
C THR A 80 2.14 4.60 6.77
N THR A 81 0.89 4.65 6.31
CA THR A 81 0.51 5.32 5.07
C THR A 81 -0.47 6.44 5.39
N THR A 82 -0.17 7.65 4.93
CA THR A 82 -1.06 8.80 5.05
C THR A 82 -1.54 9.20 3.66
N ILE A 83 -2.84 9.12 3.41
CA ILE A 83 -3.45 9.51 2.15
C ILE A 83 -4.07 10.91 2.31
N SER A 84 -3.52 11.87 1.57
CA SER A 84 -4.06 13.21 1.44
C SER A 84 -5.07 13.27 0.30
N ILE A 85 -6.30 13.62 0.65
CA ILE A 85 -7.44 13.76 -0.25
C ILE A 85 -7.63 15.24 -0.53
N PRO A 86 -7.60 15.68 -1.81
CA PRO A 86 -7.68 17.10 -2.12
C PRO A 86 -9.05 17.69 -1.76
N ALA A 87 -9.09 19.02 -1.59
CA ALA A 87 -10.33 19.76 -1.38
C ALA A 87 -11.34 19.53 -2.52
N GLY A 88 -12.62 19.77 -2.24
CA GLY A 88 -13.73 19.57 -3.17
C GLY A 88 -14.40 18.20 -3.04
N TRP A 89 -13.68 17.18 -2.58
CA TRP A 89 -14.28 15.90 -2.20
C TRP A 89 -15.21 16.06 -1.00
N ILE A 90 -16.27 15.27 -0.93
CA ILE A 90 -17.16 15.24 0.24
C ILE A 90 -17.14 13.84 0.81
N ILE A 91 -16.70 13.74 2.07
CA ILE A 91 -16.79 12.52 2.87
C ILE A 91 -17.77 12.80 4.00
N ALA A 92 -18.90 12.09 4.02
CA ALA A 92 -19.89 12.22 5.07
C ALA A 92 -19.27 11.80 6.42
N SER A 93 -19.57 12.56 7.48
CA SER A 93 -19.09 12.23 8.83
C SER A 93 -19.65 10.90 9.31
N GLY A 94 -18.87 10.15 10.09
CA GLY A 94 -19.24 8.84 10.62
C GLY A 94 -20.48 8.86 11.50
N ASN A 95 -20.80 10.01 12.11
CA ASN A 95 -22.04 10.25 12.86
C ASN A 95 -23.30 10.21 11.99
N THR A 96 -23.14 10.25 10.67
CA THR A 96 -24.24 10.10 9.73
C THR A 96 -24.75 8.65 9.75
N PHE A 97 -23.87 7.67 9.88
CA PHE A 97 -24.20 6.25 9.72
C PHE A 97 -24.40 5.55 11.06
N SER A 98 -25.09 4.42 11.05
CA SER A 98 -25.21 3.62 12.27
C SER A 98 -23.83 3.12 12.73
N LYS A 99 -23.70 2.88 14.04
CA LYS A 99 -22.55 2.13 14.55
C LYS A 99 -22.58 0.75 13.88
N GLU A 100 -21.42 0.26 13.47
CA GLU A 100 -21.24 -1.03 12.78
C GLU A 100 -21.74 -1.06 11.33
N ALA A 101 -22.13 0.09 10.76
CA ALA A 101 -22.41 0.18 9.32
C ALA A 101 -21.14 -0.19 8.52
N GLU A 102 -21.26 -1.15 7.60
CA GLU A 102 -20.18 -1.53 6.71
C GLU A 102 -20.00 -0.47 5.63
N ILE A 103 -19.00 0.39 5.79
CA ILE A 103 -18.69 1.49 4.87
C ILE A 103 -17.72 1.08 3.76
N GLY A 104 -17.13 -0.11 3.87
CA GLY A 104 -16.17 -0.62 2.91
C GLY A 104 -15.74 -2.05 3.21
N SER A 105 -14.89 -2.59 2.33
CA SER A 105 -14.30 -3.91 2.49
C SER A 105 -13.06 -4.06 1.60
N GLY A 106 -12.25 -5.07 1.87
CA GLY A 106 -11.00 -5.25 1.16
C GLY A 106 -10.31 -6.58 1.43
N SER A 107 -9.07 -6.65 0.97
CA SER A 107 -8.16 -7.75 1.20
C SER A 107 -6.73 -7.25 1.38
N PHE A 108 -5.99 -7.94 2.23
CA PHE A 108 -4.55 -7.80 2.43
C PHE A 108 -3.86 -9.10 2.04
N THR A 109 -2.92 -9.04 1.11
CA THR A 109 -2.12 -10.18 0.66
C THR A 109 -0.67 -9.99 1.06
N ALA A 110 -0.06 -11.03 1.63
CA ALA A 110 1.34 -11.05 2.06
C ALA A 110 1.92 -12.46 1.97
N SER A 111 3.25 -12.60 2.04
CA SER A 111 3.88 -13.93 2.18
C SER A 111 4.16 -14.26 3.65
N ILE A 112 3.69 -15.44 4.09
CA ILE A 112 3.90 -16.00 5.42
C ILE A 112 4.69 -17.29 5.26
N TYR A 113 5.91 -17.33 5.81
CA TYR A 113 6.83 -18.47 5.68
C TYR A 113 7.07 -18.94 4.23
N GLY A 114 6.99 -18.01 3.26
CA GLY A 114 7.17 -18.29 1.83
C GLY A 114 5.90 -18.69 1.08
N GLU A 115 4.74 -18.73 1.74
CA GLU A 115 3.44 -18.97 1.12
C GLU A 115 2.63 -17.68 1.05
N GLU A 116 2.05 -17.38 -0.11
CA GLU A 116 1.15 -16.24 -0.28
C GLU A 116 -0.17 -16.51 0.45
N THR A 117 -0.56 -15.59 1.32
CA THR A 117 -1.78 -15.65 2.11
C THR A 117 -2.57 -14.36 1.91
N THR A 118 -3.88 -14.49 1.75
CA THR A 118 -4.80 -13.36 1.61
C THR A 118 -5.80 -13.35 2.75
N PHE A 119 -5.91 -12.21 3.43
CA PHE A 119 -6.85 -11.93 4.49
C PHE A 119 -7.91 -10.96 3.98
N TYR A 120 -9.18 -11.31 4.13
CA TYR A 120 -10.28 -10.40 3.82
C TYR A 120 -10.68 -9.60 5.04
N PHE A 121 -11.17 -8.39 4.84
CA PHE A 121 -11.61 -7.52 5.93
C PHE A 121 -12.79 -6.64 5.51
N LYS A 122 -13.46 -6.12 6.53
CA LYS A 122 -14.51 -5.10 6.42
C LYS A 122 -14.04 -3.81 7.04
N VAL A 123 -14.51 -2.69 6.50
CA VAL A 123 -14.33 -1.36 7.11
C VAL A 123 -15.65 -0.96 7.73
N ILE A 124 -15.64 -0.82 9.05
CA ILE A 124 -16.83 -0.71 9.88
C ILE A 124 -16.87 0.68 10.51
N ASN A 125 -18.02 1.37 10.41
CA ASN A 125 -18.21 2.67 11.02
C ASN A 125 -18.23 2.58 12.56
N ASN A 126 -17.45 3.44 13.20
CA ASN A 126 -17.54 3.66 14.64
C ASN A 126 -18.30 4.97 14.90
N ALA A 127 -19.33 4.92 15.74
CA ALA A 127 -20.11 6.11 16.10
C ALA A 127 -19.43 6.95 17.20
N ASP A 128 -18.42 6.41 17.89
CA ASP A 128 -17.62 7.15 18.87
C ASP A 128 -16.37 7.75 18.21
N LEU A 129 -16.57 8.89 17.56
CA LEU A 129 -15.57 9.56 16.72
C LEU A 129 -14.45 10.26 17.50
N GLY A 130 -14.67 10.57 18.78
CA GLY A 130 -13.77 11.41 19.55
C GLY A 130 -13.59 12.81 18.92
N VAL A 131 -12.36 13.12 18.50
CA VAL A 131 -12.01 14.39 17.83
C VAL A 131 -12.01 14.31 16.30
N HIS A 132 -12.25 13.11 15.75
CA HIS A 132 -12.10 12.86 14.32
C HIS A 132 -13.39 13.10 13.55
N SER A 133 -13.29 13.40 12.24
CA SER A 133 -14.48 13.48 11.38
C SER A 133 -15.08 12.09 11.15
N ASN A 134 -14.22 11.09 11.06
CA ASN A 134 -14.58 9.69 10.98
C ASN A 134 -13.58 8.82 11.74
N ARG A 135 -14.09 7.77 12.36
CA ARG A 135 -13.32 6.66 12.90
C ARG A 135 -13.92 5.38 12.35
N PHE A 136 -13.06 4.52 11.81
CA PHE A 136 -13.47 3.23 11.27
C PHE A 136 -12.63 2.14 11.89
N THR A 137 -13.20 0.95 11.96
CA THR A 137 -12.49 -0.24 12.39
C THR A 137 -12.37 -1.18 11.19
N VAL A 138 -11.13 -1.54 10.86
CA VAL A 138 -10.81 -2.60 9.91
C VAL A 138 -10.91 -3.92 10.66
N ASP A 139 -11.93 -4.70 10.35
CA ASP A 139 -12.26 -5.97 10.99
C ASP A 139 -11.93 -7.12 10.02
N PHE A 140 -10.94 -7.93 10.37
CA PHE A 140 -10.46 -9.03 9.54
C PHE A 140 -11.31 -10.28 9.74
N ASP A 141 -11.56 -11.02 8.66
CA ASP A 141 -12.29 -12.30 8.73
C ASP A 141 -11.48 -13.39 9.49
N ASP A 142 -10.16 -13.19 9.65
CA ASP A 142 -9.31 -14.06 10.46
C ASP A 142 -9.37 -13.62 11.93
N PRO A 143 -9.88 -14.47 12.85
CA PRO A 143 -10.02 -14.13 14.26
C PRO A 143 -8.70 -13.99 15.03
N ASN A 144 -7.55 -14.29 14.39
CA ASN A 144 -6.22 -14.10 14.97
C ASN A 144 -5.61 -12.73 14.62
N ILE A 145 -6.32 -11.91 13.85
CA ILE A 145 -5.90 -10.55 13.52
C ILE A 145 -6.78 -9.58 14.32
N ASP A 146 -6.15 -8.82 15.20
CA ASP A 146 -6.87 -7.81 15.98
C ASP A 146 -7.39 -6.70 15.06
N PRO A 147 -8.60 -6.17 15.29
CA PRO A 147 -9.12 -5.05 14.53
C PRO A 147 -8.25 -3.79 14.68
N ILE A 148 -8.11 -3.05 13.58
CA ILE A 148 -7.30 -1.82 13.54
C ILE A 148 -8.24 -0.62 13.39
N ASP A 149 -8.03 0.42 14.19
CA ASP A 149 -8.78 1.66 14.05
C ASP A 149 -8.05 2.64 13.12
N ASP A 150 -8.76 3.11 12.10
CA ASP A 150 -8.30 4.11 11.14
C ASP A 150 -9.16 5.38 11.24
N TYR A 151 -8.56 6.51 10.84
CA TYR A 151 -9.16 7.83 11.02
C TYR A 151 -9.16 8.64 9.74
N ILE A 152 -10.25 9.37 9.50
CA ILE A 152 -10.29 10.45 8.51
C ILE A 152 -10.57 11.77 9.21
N ASP A 153 -9.67 12.72 8.96
CA ASP A 153 -9.75 14.08 9.46
C ASP A 153 -9.78 15.10 8.32
N GLY A 154 -10.32 16.29 8.59
CA GLY A 154 -10.44 17.38 7.60
C GLY A 154 -11.87 17.60 7.11
N ASP A 155 -12.00 18.35 6.02
CA ASP A 155 -13.27 18.76 5.45
C ASP A 155 -13.18 19.01 3.93
N SER A 156 -14.32 19.24 3.29
CA SER A 156 -14.40 19.45 1.84
C SER A 156 -13.75 20.74 1.35
N THR A 157 -13.40 21.68 2.24
CA THR A 157 -12.77 22.96 1.90
C THR A 157 -11.25 22.87 1.95
N THR A 158 -10.69 22.18 2.95
CA THR A 158 -9.23 22.01 3.10
C THR A 158 -8.70 20.70 2.53
N GLY A 159 -9.58 19.73 2.26
CA GLY A 159 -9.23 18.35 1.98
C GLY A 159 -9.25 17.49 3.24
N TYR A 160 -9.08 16.18 3.04
CA TYR A 160 -9.07 15.18 4.10
C TYR A 160 -7.73 14.48 4.20
N THR A 161 -7.46 13.88 5.36
CA THR A 161 -6.32 13.01 5.61
C THR A 161 -6.82 11.69 6.16
N LEU A 162 -6.52 10.60 5.47
CA LEU A 162 -6.73 9.22 5.93
C LEU A 162 -5.40 8.68 6.42
N THR A 163 -5.34 8.20 7.66
CA THR A 163 -4.16 7.53 8.20
C THR A 163 -4.42 6.04 8.33
N LEU A 164 -3.54 5.23 7.76
CA LEU A 164 -3.56 3.78 7.80
C LEU A 164 -2.27 3.31 8.49
N ASP A 165 -2.43 2.63 9.61
CA ASP A 165 -1.30 2.05 10.33
C ASP A 165 -1.07 0.60 9.91
N ALA A 166 0.20 0.21 9.80
CA ALA A 166 0.54 -1.19 9.57
C ALA A 166 0.15 -2.03 10.80
N PRO A 167 -0.08 -3.35 10.61
CA PRO A 167 -0.29 -4.26 11.72
C PRO A 167 0.85 -4.16 12.74
N PRO A 168 0.56 -4.36 14.04
CA PRO A 168 1.56 -4.33 15.11
C PRO A 168 2.80 -5.19 14.83
N ALA A 169 3.92 -4.86 15.48
CA ALA A 169 5.20 -5.56 15.33
C ALA A 169 5.15 -7.09 15.58
N GLU A 170 4.09 -7.58 16.23
CA GLU A 170 3.82 -9.00 16.45
C GLU A 170 3.59 -9.77 15.13
N TYR A 171 3.29 -9.07 14.04
CA TYR A 171 3.10 -9.60 12.69
C TYR A 171 4.38 -9.56 11.83
N ASP A 172 5.58 -9.48 12.41
CA ASP A 172 6.85 -9.39 11.65
C ASP A 172 7.17 -10.64 10.80
N PHE A 173 6.42 -11.73 10.98
CA PHE A 173 6.45 -12.90 10.10
C PHE A 173 5.90 -12.64 8.68
N LEU A 174 5.19 -11.52 8.48
CA LEU A 174 4.78 -11.05 7.17
C LEU A 174 6.00 -10.58 6.38
N SER A 175 6.13 -11.08 5.15
CA SER A 175 7.20 -10.72 4.24
C SER A 175 6.64 -10.08 2.96
N LEU A 176 7.48 -9.25 2.33
CA LEU A 176 7.16 -8.59 1.08
C LEU A 176 7.15 -9.60 -0.08
N PRO A 177 6.38 -9.36 -1.15
CA PRO A 177 5.52 -8.20 -1.35
C PRO A 177 4.26 -8.23 -0.47
N THR A 178 3.72 -7.05 -0.17
CA THR A 178 2.39 -6.91 0.44
C THR A 178 1.51 -6.06 -0.45
N THR A 179 0.25 -6.46 -0.61
CA THR A 179 -0.75 -5.69 -1.36
C THR A 179 -2.00 -5.53 -0.52
N THR A 180 -2.43 -4.29 -0.33
CA THR A 180 -3.73 -3.97 0.29
C THR A 180 -4.64 -3.44 -0.79
N VAL A 181 -5.82 -4.03 -0.94
CA VAL A 181 -6.89 -3.53 -1.79
C VAL A 181 -8.09 -3.26 -0.89
N PHE A 182 -8.60 -2.03 -0.83
CA PHE A 182 -9.82 -1.74 -0.08
C PHE A 182 -10.72 -0.80 -0.85
N THR A 183 -12.03 -0.99 -0.70
CA THR A 183 -13.05 -0.18 -1.34
C THR A 183 -13.88 0.52 -0.28
N LEU A 184 -13.96 1.85 -0.38
CA LEU A 184 -14.94 2.65 0.34
C LEU A 184 -16.19 2.77 -0.52
N LYS A 185 -17.35 2.53 0.07
CA LYS A 185 -18.64 2.58 -0.63
C LYS A 185 -19.01 4.02 -0.95
N GLY A 186 -19.49 4.28 -2.17
CA GLY A 186 -20.04 5.59 -2.53
C GLY A 186 -21.29 5.92 -1.71
N THR A 187 -22.10 4.90 -1.40
CA THR A 187 -23.35 5.02 -0.63
C THR A 187 -23.39 3.99 0.49
N VAL A 188 -23.78 4.43 1.69
CA VAL A 188 -23.94 3.59 2.88
C VAL A 188 -25.34 3.85 3.46
N GLU A 189 -26.11 2.78 3.70
CA GLU A 189 -27.49 2.88 4.24
C GLU A 189 -28.41 3.82 3.43
N GLY A 190 -28.23 3.87 2.11
CA GLY A 190 -29.01 4.75 1.22
C GLY A 190 -28.62 6.23 1.26
N ARG A 191 -27.50 6.58 1.88
CA ARG A 191 -26.95 7.94 1.96
C ARG A 191 -25.56 7.99 1.35
N ASN A 192 -25.24 9.08 0.67
CA ASN A 192 -23.92 9.31 0.10
C ASN A 192 -22.86 9.34 1.21
N PHE A 193 -21.81 8.53 1.07
CA PHE A 193 -20.64 8.54 1.94
C PHE A 193 -19.50 9.29 1.28
N LEU A 194 -19.13 8.91 0.07
CA LEU A 194 -18.08 9.55 -0.71
C LEU A 194 -18.69 10.16 -1.98
N THR A 195 -18.50 11.46 -2.19
CA THR A 195 -19.01 12.19 -3.36
C THR A 195 -17.88 12.96 -4.05
N THR A 196 -17.84 12.86 -5.37
CA THR A 196 -16.87 13.55 -6.21
C THR A 196 -17.04 15.08 -6.16
N PRO A 197 -15.98 15.86 -6.44
CA PRO A 197 -16.05 17.31 -6.48
C PRO A 197 -17.09 17.86 -7.46
N VAL A 198 -17.63 19.04 -7.15
CA VAL A 198 -18.58 19.76 -8.01
C VAL A 198 -17.85 20.52 -9.13
N VAL A 199 -16.66 21.03 -8.84
CA VAL A 199 -15.88 21.86 -9.75
C VAL A 199 -15.05 20.98 -10.68
N GLN A 200 -15.05 21.28 -11.97
CA GLN A 200 -14.17 20.58 -12.93
C GLN A 200 -12.69 20.80 -12.58
N GLY A 201 -11.86 19.81 -12.83
CA GLY A 201 -10.42 19.96 -12.68
C GLY A 201 -9.71 18.66 -12.36
N ASP A 202 -8.39 18.78 -12.22
CA ASP A 202 -7.51 17.70 -11.81
C ASP A 202 -7.36 17.72 -10.28
N TYR A 203 -7.62 16.59 -9.65
CA TYR A 203 -7.61 16.46 -8.19
C TYR A 203 -6.52 15.48 -7.78
N THR A 204 -5.36 15.98 -7.34
CA THR A 204 -4.23 15.12 -6.97
C THR A 204 -4.38 14.58 -5.55
N TRP A 205 -4.50 13.25 -5.44
CA TRP A 205 -4.37 12.49 -4.22
C TRP A 205 -2.91 12.12 -4.02
N ILE A 206 -2.45 12.13 -2.77
CA ILE A 206 -1.06 11.84 -2.42
C ILE A 206 -1.05 10.78 -1.32
N ALA A 207 -0.36 9.68 -1.55
CA ALA A 207 -0.02 8.73 -0.50
C ALA A 207 1.43 9.00 -0.04
N ASP A 208 1.59 9.34 1.24
CA ASP A 208 2.89 9.44 1.90
C ASP A 208 3.13 8.16 2.71
N PHE A 209 4.25 7.50 2.44
CA PHE A 209 4.62 6.24 3.04
C PHE A 209 5.80 6.45 3.96
N THR A 210 5.68 5.98 5.21
CA THR A 210 6.77 5.99 6.18
C THR A 210 7.35 4.59 6.34
N GLY A 211 8.63 4.41 6.01
CA GLY A 211 9.35 3.16 6.18
C GLY A 211 9.70 2.85 7.63
N VAL A 212 10.06 1.60 7.93
CA VAL A 212 10.50 1.17 9.27
C VAL A 212 11.69 1.95 9.84
N ASP A 213 12.49 2.60 8.99
CA ASP A 213 13.63 3.43 9.40
C ASP A 213 13.31 4.94 9.46
N GLY A 214 12.06 5.32 9.21
CA GLY A 214 11.59 6.71 9.14
C GLY A 214 11.84 7.41 7.80
N THR A 215 12.28 6.68 6.76
CA THR A 215 12.31 7.22 5.40
C THR A 215 10.91 7.46 4.86
N HIS A 216 10.78 8.44 3.96
CA HIS A 216 9.52 8.81 3.33
C HIS A 216 9.59 8.59 1.82
N ALA A 217 8.50 8.04 1.27
CA ALA A 217 8.26 7.95 -0.17
C ALA A 217 6.85 8.47 -0.46
N GLN A 218 6.65 9.06 -1.63
CA GLN A 218 5.34 9.54 -2.05
C GLN A 218 4.98 8.96 -3.40
N ASP A 219 3.71 8.62 -3.55
CA ASP A 219 3.10 8.32 -4.83
C ASP A 219 1.80 9.11 -4.98
N THR A 220 1.42 9.40 -6.22
CA THR A 220 0.32 10.32 -6.51
C THR A 220 -0.62 9.74 -7.55
N TRP A 221 -1.91 10.00 -7.36
CA TRP A 221 -2.96 9.67 -8.32
C TRP A 221 -3.81 10.90 -8.60
N THR A 222 -4.07 11.18 -9.88
CA THR A 222 -4.78 12.41 -10.29
C THR A 222 -5.92 12.10 -11.26
N PRO A 223 -7.17 12.01 -10.79
CA PRO A 223 -8.35 11.98 -11.63
C PRO A 223 -8.66 13.36 -12.17
N THR A 224 -9.21 13.38 -13.38
CA THR A 224 -9.82 14.56 -13.97
C THR A 224 -11.33 14.46 -13.80
N ILE A 225 -11.92 15.38 -13.05
CA ILE A 225 -13.37 15.58 -12.97
C ILE A 225 -13.79 16.47 -14.14
N PRO A 226 -14.65 15.98 -15.07
CA PRO A 226 -15.04 16.74 -16.24
C PRO A 226 -16.01 17.87 -15.88
N ALA A 227 -16.23 18.80 -16.82
CA ALA A 227 -17.31 19.76 -16.72
C ALA A 227 -18.67 19.05 -16.64
N SER A 228 -19.57 19.51 -15.78
CA SER A 228 -20.98 19.10 -15.89
C SER A 228 -21.54 19.66 -17.21
N LEU A 229 -21.87 18.77 -18.14
CA LEU A 229 -22.44 19.14 -19.43
C LEU A 229 -23.96 19.33 -19.38
N THR A 230 -24.61 19.22 -18.22
CA THR A 230 -26.06 19.39 -18.14
C THR A 230 -26.41 20.87 -18.33
N PRO A 231 -26.99 21.27 -19.48
CA PRO A 231 -27.42 22.64 -19.64
C PRO A 231 -28.74 22.78 -18.88
N GLU A 232 -28.78 23.64 -17.87
CA GLU A 232 -30.05 24.05 -17.26
C GLU A 232 -30.56 25.32 -17.96
N GLY A 233 -31.64 25.17 -18.73
CA GLY A 233 -32.37 26.27 -19.38
C GLY A 233 -32.81 25.96 -20.81
N GLU A 234 -33.93 26.55 -21.25
CA GLU A 234 -34.46 26.41 -22.63
C GLU A 234 -33.55 27.03 -23.72
N ASN A 235 -32.45 27.69 -23.34
CA ASN A 235 -31.51 28.32 -24.28
C ASN A 235 -30.07 27.99 -23.92
N VAL A 236 -29.56 26.90 -24.50
CA VAL A 236 -28.15 26.51 -24.37
C VAL A 236 -27.34 27.27 -25.41
N THR A 237 -26.67 28.34 -25.00
CA THR A 237 -25.64 28.97 -25.84
C THR A 237 -24.29 28.37 -25.46
N THR A 238 -23.88 27.27 -26.09
CA THR A 238 -22.49 26.80 -25.98
C THR A 238 -21.62 27.74 -26.82
N THR A 239 -20.72 28.46 -26.16
CA THR A 239 -19.72 29.27 -26.86
C THR A 239 -18.51 28.36 -27.08
N PHE A 240 -18.36 27.81 -28.28
CA PHE A 240 -17.12 27.16 -28.67
C PHE A 240 -16.06 28.25 -28.93
N SER A 241 -14.81 27.98 -28.58
CA SER A 241 -13.62 28.85 -28.78
C SER A 241 -13.43 29.37 -30.21
N ASP A 242 -14.18 28.80 -31.14
CA ASP A 242 -14.11 28.89 -32.58
C ASP A 242 -15.36 29.55 -33.19
N GLY A 243 -16.20 30.17 -32.36
CA GLY A 243 -17.23 31.12 -32.79
C GLY A 243 -18.44 30.51 -33.50
N SER A 244 -18.63 29.19 -33.41
CA SER A 244 -19.82 28.53 -33.95
C SER A 244 -20.89 28.38 -32.86
N SER A 245 -22.13 28.75 -33.16
CA SER A 245 -23.31 28.51 -32.32
C SER A 245 -24.26 27.54 -33.04
N VAL A 246 -24.85 26.60 -32.30
CA VAL A 246 -25.95 25.75 -32.79
C VAL A 246 -27.22 26.22 -32.08
N THR A 247 -28.23 26.64 -32.85
CA THR A 247 -29.63 26.79 -32.41
C THR A 247 -30.39 25.49 -32.62
#